data_AF-A0A9E1MF85-F1
#
_entry.id   AF-A0A9E1MF85-F1
#
_cell.length_a   1.000
_cell.length_b   1.000
_cell.length_c   1.000
_cell.angle_alpha   90.00
_cell.angle_beta   90.00
_cell.angle_gamma   90.00
#
_symmetry.space_group_name_H-M   'P 1'
#
loop_
_entity.id
_entity.type
_entity.pdbx_description
1 polymer ?
#
loop_
_entity_poly.entity_id
_entity_poly.type
_entity_poly.pdbx_seq_one_letter_code
_entity_poly.pdbx_strand_id
1 'polypeptide(L)'
;MRKNNMRTIKEKEEIVKQMIDNNISIYETHKIYNISTSVLSRWLSAYQKNGIEGLISKTGKSSNCHEHMGLHFRKPINKIEELELEIMKKDIEIARLKKGYSVKGVGPEKEFITTFNRNTK
;
A
#
# COMPACT_ATOMS: atom_id res chain seq x y z
N MET A 1 -23.52 10.99 6.71
CA MET A 1 -22.46 10.35 5.90
C MET A 1 -22.97 9.02 5.35
N ARG A 2 -22.90 8.78 4.04
CA ARG A 2 -23.18 7.43 3.49
C ARG A 2 -22.05 6.50 3.93
N LYS A 3 -22.38 5.41 4.62
CA LYS A 3 -21.39 4.40 5.01
C LYS A 3 -20.88 3.71 3.74
N ASN A 4 -19.57 3.66 3.56
CA ASN A 4 -18.96 2.92 2.46
C ASN A 4 -19.02 1.43 2.79
N ASN A 5 -20.02 0.71 2.26
CA ASN A 5 -20.17 -0.72 2.52
C ASN A 5 -19.27 -1.52 1.57
N MET A 6 -18.14 -2.00 2.08
CA MET A 6 -17.22 -2.85 1.32
C MET A 6 -17.73 -4.28 1.25
N ARG A 7 -18.32 -4.61 0.10
CA ARG A 7 -18.77 -5.98 -0.20
C ARG A 7 -17.61 -6.93 -0.41
N THR A 8 -17.83 -8.17 0.03
CA THR A 8 -16.90 -9.27 -0.19
C THR A 8 -16.82 -9.65 -1.66
N ILE A 9 -15.77 -10.37 -2.06
CA ILE A 9 -15.58 -10.79 -3.47
C ILE A 9 -16.73 -11.71 -3.90
N LYS A 10 -17.14 -12.65 -3.04
CA LYS A 10 -18.23 -13.59 -3.30
C LYS A 10 -19.55 -12.89 -3.59
N GLU A 11 -19.92 -11.91 -2.76
CA GLU A 11 -21.14 -11.13 -2.96
C GLU A 11 -21.12 -10.36 -4.30
N LYS A 12 -19.96 -9.81 -4.69
CA LYS A 12 -19.82 -9.12 -5.98
C LYS A 12 -19.99 -10.09 -7.14
N GLU A 13 -19.42 -11.28 -7.03
CA GLU A 13 -19.50 -12.31 -8.06
C GLU A 13 -20.94 -12.78 -8.26
N GLU A 14 -21.67 -13.05 -7.17
CA GLU A 14 -23.09 -13.44 -7.24
C GLU A 14 -23.93 -12.37 -7.96
N ILE A 15 -23.72 -11.09 -7.64
CA ILE A 15 -24.46 -10.00 -8.27
C ILE A 15 -24.15 -9.91 -9.76
N VAL A 16 -22.87 -10.00 -10.13
CA VAL A 16 -22.47 -9.91 -11.55
C VAL A 16 -22.97 -11.13 -12.33
N LYS A 17 -22.93 -12.33 -11.76
CA LYS A 17 -23.53 -13.54 -12.37
C LYS A 17 -25.02 -13.38 -12.57
N GLN A 18 -25.75 -12.89 -11.56
CA GLN A 18 -27.19 -12.63 -11.72
C GLN A 18 -27.49 -11.62 -12.84
N MET A 19 -26.66 -10.60 -13.02
CA MET A 19 -26.83 -9.64 -14.12
C MET A 19 -26.61 -10.27 -15.49
N ILE A 20 -25.64 -11.20 -15.61
CA ILE A 20 -25.32 -11.87 -16.87
C ILE A 20 -26.31 -13.00 -17.17
N ASP A 21 -26.59 -13.85 -16.19
CA ASP A 21 -27.38 -15.08 -16.35
C ASP A 21 -28.89 -14.80 -16.40
N ASN A 22 -29.39 -13.89 -15.56
CA ASN A 22 -30.82 -13.53 -15.54
C ASN A 22 -31.15 -12.33 -16.44
N ASN A 23 -30.16 -11.78 -17.16
CA ASN A 23 -30.28 -10.60 -18.02
C ASN A 23 -30.93 -9.39 -17.32
N ILE A 24 -30.68 -9.24 -16.01
CA ILE A 24 -31.23 -8.17 -15.17
C ILE A 24 -30.50 -6.87 -15.50
N SER A 25 -31.26 -5.79 -15.68
CA SER A 25 -30.69 -4.48 -15.99
C SER A 25 -29.91 -3.91 -14.79
N ILE A 26 -28.84 -3.16 -15.07
CA ILE A 26 -28.05 -2.41 -14.06
C ILE A 26 -28.97 -1.59 -13.14
N TYR A 27 -30.05 -1.03 -13.68
CA TYR A 27 -31.00 -0.23 -12.92
C TYR A 27 -31.84 -1.07 -11.94
N GLU A 28 -32.22 -2.29 -12.31
CA GLU A 28 -32.96 -3.20 -11.45
C GLU A 28 -32.06 -3.70 -10.32
N THR A 29 -30.81 -4.07 -10.64
CA THR A 29 -29.81 -4.44 -9.63
C THR A 29 -29.51 -3.29 -8.67
N HIS A 30 -29.47 -2.05 -9.17
CA HIS A 30 -29.36 -0.85 -8.33
C HIS A 30 -30.51 -0.76 -7.32
N LYS A 31 -31.76 -1.00 -7.74
CA LYS A 31 -32.92 -0.98 -6.82
C LYS A 31 -32.87 -2.08 -5.78
N ILE A 32 -32.52 -3.31 -6.17
CA ILE A 32 -32.48 -4.48 -5.28
C ILE A 32 -31.39 -4.32 -4.22
N TYR A 33 -30.18 -3.97 -4.67
CA TYR A 33 -29.00 -3.98 -3.81
C TYR A 33 -28.59 -2.59 -3.30
N ASN A 34 -29.26 -1.52 -3.73
CA ASN A 34 -28.92 -0.13 -3.43
C ASN A 34 -27.45 0.22 -3.73
N ILE A 35 -26.89 -0.33 -4.81
CA ILE A 35 -25.52 -0.04 -5.28
C ILE A 35 -25.59 0.95 -6.42
N SER A 36 -24.77 2.00 -6.42
CA SER A 36 -24.69 2.94 -7.53
C SER A 36 -24.49 2.23 -8.88
N THR A 37 -25.22 2.68 -9.89
CA THR A 37 -25.16 2.15 -11.26
C THR A 37 -23.74 2.22 -11.85
N SER A 38 -22.96 3.24 -11.49
CA SER A 38 -21.55 3.37 -11.92
C SER A 38 -20.64 2.28 -11.34
N VAL A 39 -20.89 1.87 -10.09
CA VAL A 39 -20.15 0.78 -9.43
C VAL A 39 -20.50 -0.56 -10.08
N LEU A 40 -21.79 -0.79 -10.34
CA LEU A 40 -22.26 -2.00 -11.03
C LEU A 40 -21.67 -2.13 -12.44
N SER A 41 -21.70 -1.05 -13.23
CA SER A 41 -21.09 -1.02 -14.57
C SER A 41 -19.58 -1.31 -14.49
N ARG A 42 -18.87 -0.72 -13.52
CA ARG A 42 -17.45 -0.99 -13.31
C ARG A 42 -17.18 -2.46 -12.96
N TRP A 43 -18.00 -3.09 -12.12
CA TRP A 43 -17.86 -4.51 -11.79
C TRP A 43 -18.10 -5.39 -13.00
N LEU A 44 -19.12 -5.08 -13.80
CA LEU A 44 -19.45 -5.82 -15.02
C LEU A 44 -18.29 -5.78 -16.03
N SER A 45 -17.76 -4.59 -16.33
CA SER A 45 -16.62 -4.43 -17.24
C SER A 45 -15.35 -5.09 -16.69
N ALA A 46 -15.11 -5.02 -15.39
CA ALA A 46 -13.95 -5.65 -14.76
C ALA A 46 -14.03 -7.18 -14.80
N TYR A 47 -15.23 -7.73 -14.59
CA TYR A 47 -15.49 -9.16 -14.66
C TYR A 47 -15.39 -9.70 -16.09
N GLN A 48 -15.89 -8.97 -17.09
CA GLN A 48 -15.71 -9.34 -18.50
C GLN A 48 -14.24 -9.37 -18.92
N LYS A 49 -13.41 -8.45 -18.39
CA LYS A 49 -12.00 -8.35 -18.76
C LYS A 49 -11.10 -9.38 -18.06
N ASN A 50 -11.28 -9.56 -16.75
CA ASN A 50 -10.35 -10.32 -15.91
C ASN A 50 -11.06 -11.39 -15.04
N GLY A 51 -12.34 -11.68 -15.28
CA GLY A 51 -13.11 -12.60 -14.45
C GLY A 51 -13.22 -12.17 -12.98
N ILE A 52 -13.18 -13.14 -12.08
CA ILE A 52 -13.27 -12.94 -10.62
C ILE A 52 -12.13 -12.03 -10.11
N GLU A 53 -10.94 -12.12 -10.69
CA GLU A 53 -9.79 -11.29 -10.32
C GLU A 53 -10.05 -9.79 -10.52
N GLY A 54 -10.89 -9.44 -11.50
CA GLY A 54 -11.31 -8.06 -11.75
C GLY A 54 -12.16 -7.45 -10.63
N LEU A 55 -12.83 -8.28 -9.82
CA LEU A 55 -13.70 -7.85 -8.72
C LEU A 55 -12.95 -7.63 -7.40
N ILE A 56 -11.69 -8.08 -7.34
CA ILE A 56 -10.81 -7.90 -6.18
C ILE A 56 -10.55 -6.40 -5.98
N SER A 57 -10.87 -5.91 -4.77
CA SER A 57 -10.60 -4.52 -4.41
C SER A 57 -9.10 -4.28 -4.31
N LYS A 58 -8.60 -3.35 -5.13
CA LYS A 58 -7.23 -2.82 -5.04
C LYS A 58 -7.13 -1.61 -4.11
N THR A 59 -8.24 -1.15 -3.55
CA THR A 59 -8.28 0.02 -2.65
C THR A 59 -7.54 -0.31 -1.35
N GLY A 60 -6.55 0.51 -0.98
CA GLY A 60 -5.79 0.39 0.27
C GLY A 60 -4.73 -0.71 0.29
N LYS A 61 -4.64 -1.55 -0.75
CA LYS A 61 -3.59 -2.58 -0.89
C LYS A 61 -2.57 -2.11 -1.91
N SER A 62 -1.65 -1.25 -1.50
CA SER A 62 -0.37 -1.14 -2.20
C SER A 62 0.39 -2.44 -1.93
N SER A 63 0.17 -3.45 -2.77
CA SER A 63 0.80 -4.76 -2.61
C SER A 63 2.32 -4.73 -2.82
N ASN A 64 2.86 -3.62 -3.34
CA ASN A 64 4.29 -3.43 -3.58
C ASN A 64 4.82 -2.14 -2.94
N CYS A 65 4.39 -1.81 -1.71
CA CYS A 65 5.02 -0.68 -1.02
C CYS A 65 6.50 -0.99 -0.67
N HIS A 66 6.88 -2.25 -0.48
CA HIS A 66 8.22 -2.60 0.00
C HIS A 66 9.37 -2.14 -0.93
N GLU A 67 9.18 -2.21 -2.25
CA GLU A 67 10.20 -1.89 -3.24
C GLU A 67 10.60 -0.41 -3.24
N HIS A 68 9.64 0.48 -2.99
CA HIS A 68 9.84 1.93 -2.98
C HIS A 68 9.76 2.56 -1.57
N MET A 69 9.67 1.74 -0.51
CA MET A 69 9.68 2.23 0.86
C MET A 69 11.10 2.58 1.31
N GLY A 70 11.23 3.71 2.00
CA GLY A 70 12.48 4.10 2.65
C GLY A 70 12.93 3.02 3.64
N LEU A 71 14.25 2.91 3.84
CA LEU A 71 14.88 1.88 4.70
C LEU A 71 14.22 1.70 6.07
N HIS A 72 13.67 2.76 6.64
CA HIS A 72 13.00 2.75 7.96
C HIS A 72 11.57 2.21 7.93
N PHE A 73 10.93 2.15 6.77
CA PHE A 73 9.56 1.65 6.58
C PHE A 73 9.51 0.24 5.98
N ARG A 74 10.66 -0.30 5.57
CA ARG A 74 10.80 -1.70 5.14
C ARG A 74 10.65 -2.61 6.35
N LYS A 75 9.61 -3.46 6.33
CA LYS A 75 9.43 -4.52 7.32
C LYS A 75 10.07 -5.79 6.75
N PRO A 76 11.11 -6.33 7.39
CA PRO A 76 11.74 -7.54 6.88
C PRO A 76 10.75 -8.70 6.93
N ILE A 77 10.68 -9.44 5.84
CA ILE A 77 9.84 -10.64 5.71
C ILE A 77 10.60 -11.85 6.28
N ASN A 78 11.93 -11.86 6.14
CA ASN A 78 12.80 -12.96 6.53
C ASN A 78 13.99 -12.49 7.39
N LYS A 79 14.64 -13.44 8.09
CA LYS A 79 15.81 -13.14 8.92
C LYS A 79 17.01 -12.62 8.12
N ILE A 80 17.20 -13.13 6.90
CA ILE A 80 18.28 -12.69 5.99
C ILE A 80 18.10 -11.20 5.65
N GLU A 81 16.88 -10.83 5.25
CA GLU A 81 16.53 -9.45 4.88
C GLU A 81 16.65 -8.49 6.07
N GLU A 82 16.30 -8.94 7.27
CA GLU A 82 16.52 -8.16 8.51
C GLU A 82 18.01 -7.85 8.73
N LEU A 83 18.87 -8.86 8.56
CA LEU A 83 20.32 -8.71 8.71
C LEU A 83 20.91 -7.79 7.65
N GLU A 84 20.45 -7.89 6.40
CA GLU A 84 20.86 -6.99 5.32
C GLU A 84 20.51 -5.53 5.63
N LEU A 85 19.29 -5.27 6.14
CA LEU A 85 18.87 -3.93 6.57
C LEU A 85 19.71 -3.41 7.75
N GLU A 86 20.12 -4.29 8.67
CA GLU A 86 20.98 -3.93 9.79
C GLU A 86 22.39 -3.56 9.33
N ILE A 87 22.97 -4.35 8.41
CA ILE A 87 24.29 -4.06 7.80
C ILE A 87 24.26 -2.70 7.11
N MET A 88 23.24 -2.44 6.27
CA MET A 88 23.10 -1.13 5.60
C MET A 88 23.03 0.03 6.59
N LYS A 89 22.30 -0.10 7.70
CA LYS A 89 22.23 0.94 8.74
C LYS A 89 23.60 1.17 9.39
N LYS A 90 24.35 0.11 9.69
CA LYS A 90 25.70 0.20 10.25
C LYS A 90 26.68 0.85 9.27
N ASP A 91 26.63 0.50 7.99
CA ASP A 91 27.48 1.10 6.96
C ASP A 91 27.24 2.61 6.80
N ILE A 92 25.98 3.03 6.83
CA ILE A 92 25.62 4.46 6.82
C ILE A 92 26.22 5.17 8.03
N GLU A 93 26.12 4.59 9.22
CA GLU A 93 26.66 5.19 10.42
C GLU A 93 28.19 5.26 10.41
N ILE A 94 28.85 4.18 9.96
CA ILE A 94 30.31 4.15 9.76
C ILE A 94 30.72 5.24 8.77
N ALA A 95 30.00 5.41 7.65
CA ALA A 95 30.30 6.45 6.68
C ALA A 95 30.16 7.87 7.26
N ARG A 96 29.16 8.11 8.10
CA ARG A 96 28.98 9.39 8.82
C ARG A 96 30.11 9.65 9.82
N LEU A 97 30.44 8.65 10.63
CA LEU A 97 31.53 8.72 11.59
C LEU A 97 32.88 8.96 10.92
N LYS A 98 33.15 8.29 9.78
CA LYS A 98 34.33 8.55 8.94
C LYS A 98 34.36 9.98 8.42
N LYS A 99 33.21 10.58 8.15
CA LYS A 99 33.07 11.99 7.77
C LYS A 99 33.10 12.95 8.98
N GLY A 100 33.14 12.41 10.21
CA GLY A 100 33.31 13.16 11.46
C GLY A 100 32.06 13.87 11.96
N TYR A 101 30.88 13.28 11.73
CA TYR A 101 29.66 13.70 12.39
C TYR A 101 28.75 12.51 12.71
N SER A 102 27.90 12.70 13.71
CA SER A 102 26.79 11.80 14.03
C SER A 102 25.46 12.52 13.82
N VAL A 103 24.37 11.76 13.74
CA VAL A 103 23.02 12.29 13.49
C VAL A 103 22.09 11.82 14.60
N LYS A 104 21.36 12.73 15.22
CA LYS A 104 20.30 12.43 16.19
C LYS A 104 18.94 12.88 15.65
N GLY A 105 17.88 12.19 16.08
CA GLY A 105 16.51 12.51 15.67
C GLY A 105 16.17 12.11 14.24
N VAL A 106 14.91 12.34 13.86
CA VAL A 106 14.36 12.04 12.54
C VAL A 106 13.48 13.20 12.06
N GLY A 107 13.36 13.34 10.74
CA GLY A 107 12.48 14.36 10.15
C GLY A 107 12.85 15.79 10.60
N PRO A 108 11.88 16.60 11.07
CA PRO A 108 12.13 17.96 11.54
C PRO A 108 13.05 18.06 12.76
N GLU A 109 13.11 17.03 13.61
CA GLU A 109 13.91 16.99 14.84
C GLU A 109 15.34 16.49 14.61
N LYS A 110 15.81 16.48 13.35
CA LYS A 110 17.11 15.94 12.98
C LYS A 110 18.23 16.92 13.28
N GLU A 111 19.19 16.49 14.09
CA GLU A 111 20.38 17.24 14.49
C GLU A 111 21.67 16.56 14.02
N PHE A 112 22.63 17.36 13.54
CA PHE A 112 23.96 16.88 13.13
C PHE A 112 25.00 17.32 14.15
N ILE A 113 25.67 16.36 14.79
CA ILE A 113 26.69 16.61 15.81
C ILE A 113 28.06 16.36 15.18
N THR A 114 28.83 17.42 14.97
CA THR A 114 30.20 17.30 14.47
C THR A 114 31.15 16.88 15.58
N THR A 115 32.06 15.94 15.29
CA THR A 115 33.01 15.41 16.28
C THR A 115 34.40 16.04 16.16
N PHE A 116 34.65 16.86 15.13
CA PHE A 116 35.91 17.60 15.02
C PHE A 116 35.91 18.79 15.98
N ASN A 117 36.69 18.68 17.06
CA ASN A 117 37.11 19.86 17.81
C ASN A 117 37.99 20.71 16.90
N ARG A 118 37.48 21.88 16.48
CA ARG A 118 38.28 22.88 15.78
C ARG A 118 39.29 23.41 16.81
N ASN A 119 40.49 22.83 16.85
CA ASN A 119 41.60 23.41 17.61
C ASN A 119 41.95 24.74 16.95
N THR A 120 41.30 25.81 17.37
CA THR A 120 41.73 27.18 17.07
C THR A 120 42.98 27.42 17.90
N LYS A 121 44.14 27.31 17.24
CA LYS A 121 45.44 27.62 17.83
C LYS A 121 45.69 29.12 17.77
#